data_AF-A0A442IXZ9-F1
#
_entry.id   AF-A0A442IXZ9-F1
#
_cell.length_a   1.000
_cell.length_b   1.000
_cell.length_c   1.000
_cell.angle_alpha   90.00
_cell.angle_beta   90.00
_cell.angle_gamma   90.00
#
_symmetry.space_group_name_H-M   'P 1'
#
loop_
_entity.id
_entity.type
_entity.pdbx_description
1 polymer ?
#
loop_
_entity_poly.entity_id
_entity_poly.type
_entity_poly.pdbx_seq_one_letter_code
_entity_poly.pdbx_strand_id
1 'polypeptide(L)'
;MDALPIEEETGARWASTIKGVMHACGHDGHTAMLLGSARELAQTREFNGTAVVVFQPAEEGGGGGKAMLDDGLMDRFGIDEIYAMHTETTLAIGQFATTIGPFGASVGSFKIRIDGKGAHGAEPQDGIDPLVVGANILLALQTIVSRNVHPRQCAVVTVGWLNAGKAGNVIPPFAEMGGTTRTFDPIVRNLIEARVFAIAEKVAEAYGGESHRQLQAYVPATGQSRS
;
A
#
# COMPACT_ATOMS: atom_id res chain seq x y z
N MET A 1 -13.55 8.22 11.71
CA MET A 1 -14.17 6.99 11.15
C MET A 1 -13.23 5.81 11.31
N ASP A 2 -12.02 5.86 10.78
CA ASP A 2 -10.90 5.00 11.15
C ASP A 2 -9.68 5.85 11.54
N ALA A 3 -8.80 5.29 12.37
CA ALA A 3 -7.61 5.95 12.92
C ALA A 3 -6.42 4.98 12.80
N LEU A 4 -5.22 5.47 13.12
CA LEU A 4 -3.98 4.69 13.01
C LEU A 4 -3.53 4.15 14.38
N PRO A 5 -2.85 2.99 14.42
CA PRO A 5 -2.29 2.40 15.63
C PRO A 5 -0.98 3.12 16.04
N ILE A 6 -1.08 4.40 16.38
CA ILE A 6 0.02 5.31 16.71
C ILE A 6 -0.27 5.97 18.05
N GLU A 7 0.71 6.02 18.95
CA GLU A 7 0.61 6.81 20.19
C GLU A 7 0.69 8.30 19.86
N GLU A 8 -0.26 9.09 20.33
CA GLU A 8 -0.28 10.53 20.08
C GLU A 8 0.69 11.27 21.01
N GLU A 9 1.71 11.91 20.44
CA GLU A 9 2.72 12.69 21.18
C GLU A 9 2.60 14.21 20.93
N THR A 10 1.47 14.68 20.39
CA THR A 10 1.27 16.10 20.02
C THR A 10 1.24 17.03 21.23
N GLY A 11 0.84 16.52 22.41
CA GLY A 11 0.57 17.33 23.60
C GLY A 11 -0.64 18.27 23.46
N ALA A 12 -1.45 18.10 22.42
CA ALA A 12 -2.62 18.94 22.18
C ALA A 12 -3.67 18.76 23.28
N ARG A 13 -4.41 19.83 23.62
CA ARG A 13 -5.52 19.74 24.60
C ARG A 13 -6.64 18.78 24.18
N TRP A 14 -6.70 18.43 22.89
CA TRP A 14 -7.66 17.53 22.27
C TRP A 14 -7.01 16.22 21.80
N ALA A 15 -5.81 15.91 22.30
CA ALA A 15 -5.13 14.66 21.99
C ALA A 15 -6.01 13.45 22.34
N SER A 16 -5.77 12.35 21.63
CA SER A 16 -6.46 11.08 21.80
C SER A 16 -6.46 10.64 23.26
N THR A 17 -7.62 10.22 23.73
CA THR A 17 -7.79 9.62 25.06
C THR A 17 -7.58 8.10 25.03
N ILE A 18 -7.38 7.51 23.84
CA ILE A 18 -7.17 6.08 23.62
C ILE A 18 -5.68 5.85 23.33
N LYS A 19 -5.01 5.14 24.25
CA LYS A 19 -3.59 4.77 24.08
C LYS A 19 -3.37 3.97 22.80
N GLY A 20 -2.29 4.29 22.10
CA GLY A 20 -1.87 3.66 20.86
C GLY A 20 -2.77 3.93 19.67
N VAL A 21 -3.68 4.92 19.74
CA VAL A 21 -4.57 5.27 18.64
C VAL A 21 -4.57 6.78 18.43
N MET A 22 -4.34 7.22 17.18
CA MET A 22 -4.31 8.63 16.79
C MET A 22 -4.92 8.84 15.40
N HIS A 23 -5.65 9.93 15.19
CA HIS A 23 -6.02 10.40 13.84
C HIS A 23 -4.85 11.11 13.14
N ALA A 24 -3.77 10.37 12.90
CA ALA A 24 -2.54 10.93 12.31
C ALA A 24 -2.64 11.23 10.79
N CYS A 25 -3.72 10.81 10.12
CA CYS A 25 -3.99 11.06 8.71
C CYS A 25 -5.07 12.14 8.46
N GLY A 26 -5.63 12.74 9.54
CA GLY A 26 -6.61 13.82 9.45
C GLY A 26 -8.05 13.40 9.12
N HIS A 27 -8.38 12.10 9.24
CA HIS A 27 -9.74 11.58 8.95
C HIS A 27 -10.82 12.15 9.89
N ASP A 28 -10.44 12.60 11.09
CA ASP A 28 -11.27 13.41 11.97
C ASP A 28 -11.63 14.76 11.33
N GLY A 29 -10.63 15.45 10.77
CA GLY A 29 -10.81 16.68 10.00
C GLY A 29 -11.70 16.47 8.77
N HIS A 30 -11.49 15.42 7.98
CA HIS A 30 -12.34 15.11 6.82
C HIS A 30 -13.79 14.85 7.23
N THR A 31 -13.99 14.08 8.31
CA THR A 31 -15.32 13.80 8.87
C THR A 31 -16.01 15.09 9.31
N ALA A 32 -15.31 15.98 10.01
CA ALA A 32 -15.83 17.25 10.48
C ALA A 32 -16.20 18.19 9.32
N MET A 33 -15.32 18.31 8.30
CA MET A 33 -15.57 19.12 7.11
C MET A 33 -16.80 18.61 6.35
N LEU A 34 -16.89 17.30 6.10
CA LEU A 34 -18.01 16.70 5.38
C LEU A 34 -19.35 16.87 6.14
N LEU A 35 -19.33 16.71 7.46
CA LEU A 35 -20.51 16.96 8.29
C LEU A 35 -20.95 18.44 8.25
N GLY A 36 -20.00 19.37 8.24
CA GLY A 36 -20.25 20.79 8.05
C GLY A 36 -20.90 21.08 6.69
N SER A 37 -20.34 20.55 5.60
CA SER A 37 -20.93 20.68 4.26
C SER A 37 -22.33 20.08 4.18
N ALA A 38 -22.55 18.90 4.76
CA ALA A 38 -23.85 18.25 4.81
C ALA A 38 -24.90 19.11 5.54
N ARG A 39 -24.51 19.74 6.65
CA ARG A 39 -25.37 20.67 7.40
C ARG A 39 -25.80 21.86 6.53
N GLU A 40 -24.86 22.51 5.87
CA GLU A 40 -25.15 23.69 5.02
C GLU A 40 -26.03 23.30 3.81
N LEU A 41 -25.70 22.19 3.13
CA LEU A 41 -26.51 21.67 2.01
C LEU A 41 -27.94 21.31 2.43
N ALA A 42 -28.11 20.75 3.63
CA ALA A 42 -29.43 20.39 4.15
C ALA A 42 -30.27 21.61 4.56
N GLN A 43 -29.63 22.73 4.90
CA GLN A 43 -30.31 23.97 5.29
C GLN A 43 -30.89 24.72 4.10
N THR A 44 -30.11 24.88 3.02
CA THR A 44 -30.56 25.67 1.86
C THR A 44 -31.28 24.79 0.85
N ARG A 45 -30.75 23.60 0.56
CA ARG A 45 -31.16 22.73 -0.56
C ARG A 45 -31.23 23.46 -1.89
N GLU A 46 -30.49 24.57 -2.03
CA GLU A 46 -30.48 25.42 -3.24
C GLU A 46 -29.53 24.84 -4.29
N PHE A 47 -29.81 23.62 -4.74
CA PHE A 47 -29.08 22.96 -5.81
C PHE A 47 -30.01 22.01 -6.58
N ASN A 48 -29.68 21.76 -7.85
CA ASN A 48 -30.40 20.80 -8.67
C ASN A 48 -29.77 19.41 -8.48
N GLY A 49 -30.59 18.41 -8.19
CA GLY A 49 -30.15 17.02 -8.05
C GLY A 49 -30.13 16.53 -6.60
N THR A 50 -29.30 15.52 -6.32
CA THR A 50 -29.18 14.87 -5.02
C THR A 50 -27.72 14.87 -4.58
N ALA A 51 -27.46 15.30 -3.35
CA ALA A 51 -26.14 15.19 -2.72
C ALA A 51 -26.12 13.97 -1.79
N VAL A 52 -25.23 13.02 -2.07
CA VAL A 52 -25.02 11.83 -1.24
C VAL A 52 -23.76 12.03 -0.41
N VAL A 53 -23.90 11.99 0.91
CA VAL A 53 -22.80 12.23 1.86
C VAL A 53 -22.24 10.89 2.32
N VAL A 54 -21.03 10.55 1.87
CA VAL A 54 -20.42 9.23 2.06
C VAL A 54 -19.37 9.27 3.18
N PHE A 55 -19.68 8.62 4.29
CA PHE A 55 -18.78 8.44 5.44
C PHE A 55 -18.10 7.06 5.34
N GLN A 56 -16.96 7.00 4.65
CA GLN A 56 -16.23 5.75 4.40
C GLN A 56 -15.41 5.29 5.64
N PRO A 57 -15.60 4.05 6.14
CA PRO A 57 -14.70 3.47 7.15
C PRO A 57 -13.45 2.85 6.53
N ALA A 58 -12.49 2.46 7.37
CA ALA A 58 -11.42 1.51 7.03
C ALA A 58 -10.63 1.83 5.74
N GLU A 59 -10.26 3.11 5.56
CA GLU A 59 -9.41 3.60 4.47
C GLU A 59 -7.97 3.13 4.63
N GLU A 60 -7.46 3.05 5.86
CA GLU A 60 -6.05 2.77 6.25
C GLU A 60 -5.59 1.32 5.99
N GLY A 61 -6.07 0.71 4.90
CA GLY A 61 -5.76 -0.66 4.46
C GLY A 61 -6.87 -1.67 4.70
N GLY A 62 -7.98 -1.29 5.33
CA GLY A 62 -9.13 -2.17 5.57
C GLY A 62 -10.10 -2.31 4.39
N GLY A 63 -9.95 -1.49 3.35
CA GLY A 63 -10.68 -1.62 2.10
C GLY A 63 -12.14 -1.17 2.15
N GLY A 64 -12.50 -0.24 3.04
CA GLY A 64 -13.89 0.15 3.23
C GLY A 64 -14.55 0.76 2.00
N GLY A 65 -13.82 1.52 1.17
CA GLY A 65 -14.34 2.01 -0.11
C GLY A 65 -14.78 0.89 -1.05
N LYS A 66 -13.98 -0.18 -1.17
CA LYS A 66 -14.35 -1.36 -1.95
C LYS A 66 -15.57 -2.07 -1.36
N ALA A 67 -15.62 -2.24 -0.04
CA ALA A 67 -16.76 -2.87 0.62
C ALA A 67 -18.07 -2.10 0.38
N MET A 68 -18.03 -0.76 0.40
CA MET A 68 -19.20 0.08 0.10
C MET A 68 -19.63 -0.05 -1.37
N LEU A 69 -18.67 -0.11 -2.31
CA LEU A 69 -18.97 -0.36 -3.73
C LEU A 69 -19.60 -1.74 -3.94
N ASP A 70 -19.06 -2.78 -3.29
CA ASP A 70 -19.58 -4.14 -3.37
C ASP A 70 -21.00 -4.24 -2.75
N ASP A 71 -21.32 -3.40 -1.76
CA ASP A 71 -22.66 -3.22 -1.18
C ASP A 71 -23.57 -2.30 -2.03
N GLY A 72 -23.14 -1.94 -3.25
CA GLY A 72 -23.94 -1.22 -4.24
C GLY A 72 -24.04 0.29 -4.01
N LEU A 73 -23.09 0.94 -3.34
CA LEU A 73 -23.12 2.38 -3.05
C LEU A 73 -23.50 3.25 -4.26
N MET A 74 -22.91 3.01 -5.42
CA MET A 74 -23.17 3.84 -6.61
C MET A 74 -24.60 3.66 -7.12
N ASP A 75 -25.03 2.41 -7.30
CA ASP A 75 -26.33 2.08 -7.89
C ASP A 75 -27.49 2.37 -6.94
N ARG A 76 -27.33 2.08 -5.64
CA ARG A 76 -28.37 2.27 -4.62
C ARG A 76 -28.79 3.72 -4.43
N PHE A 77 -27.86 4.64 -4.66
CA PHE A 77 -28.10 6.07 -4.48
C PHE A 77 -28.05 6.86 -5.79
N GLY A 78 -27.86 6.20 -6.94
CA GLY A 78 -27.82 6.84 -8.26
C GLY A 78 -26.71 7.89 -8.36
N ILE A 79 -25.49 7.56 -7.91
CA ILE A 79 -24.37 8.49 -7.88
C ILE A 79 -23.74 8.57 -9.28
N ASP A 80 -23.89 9.72 -9.95
CA ASP A 80 -23.25 9.98 -11.24
C ASP A 80 -21.77 10.35 -11.08
N GLU A 81 -21.44 11.10 -10.02
CA GLU A 81 -20.11 11.64 -9.76
C GLU A 81 -19.77 11.58 -8.27
N ILE A 82 -18.50 11.30 -7.96
CA ILE A 82 -17.98 11.27 -6.58
C ILE A 82 -16.81 12.24 -6.43
N TYR A 83 -16.83 12.97 -5.31
CA TYR A 83 -15.84 13.97 -4.94
C TYR A 83 -15.25 13.59 -3.59
N ALA A 84 -13.93 13.67 -3.46
CA ALA A 84 -13.21 13.44 -2.22
C ALA A 84 -12.06 14.44 -2.10
N MET A 85 -11.61 14.69 -0.88
CA MET A 85 -10.44 15.52 -0.60
C MET A 85 -9.64 14.91 0.53
N HIS A 86 -8.34 15.21 0.55
CA HIS A 86 -7.44 14.85 1.63
C HIS A 86 -6.71 16.10 2.11
N THR A 87 -6.47 16.19 3.41
CA THR A 87 -5.64 17.25 4.00
C THR A 87 -4.19 16.99 3.65
N GLU A 88 -3.47 18.04 3.25
CA GLU A 88 -2.05 17.97 2.90
C GLU A 88 -1.28 18.95 3.80
N THR A 89 -0.35 18.44 4.60
CA THR A 89 0.35 19.25 5.61
C THR A 89 1.38 20.20 4.98
N THR A 90 1.76 19.95 3.73
CA THR A 90 2.71 20.79 2.98
C THR A 90 2.06 21.92 2.19
N LEU A 91 0.72 21.94 2.06
CA LEU A 91 -0.01 23.01 1.39
C LEU A 91 -0.41 24.11 2.40
N ALA A 92 -0.37 25.36 1.95
CA ALA A 92 -0.84 26.48 2.77
C ALA A 92 -2.35 26.43 2.97
N ILE A 93 -2.83 26.90 4.13
CA ILE A 93 -4.27 26.97 4.42
C ILE A 93 -4.98 27.80 3.35
N GLY A 94 -6.12 27.27 2.87
CA GLY A 94 -6.92 27.89 1.81
C GLY A 94 -6.47 27.56 0.39
N GLN A 95 -5.39 26.79 0.22
CA GLN A 95 -4.96 26.30 -1.08
C GLN A 95 -5.49 24.89 -1.36
N PHE A 96 -5.87 24.66 -2.61
CA PHE A 96 -6.29 23.36 -3.12
C PHE A 96 -5.40 22.97 -4.29
N ALA A 97 -4.89 21.74 -4.28
CA ALA A 97 -4.20 21.14 -5.41
C ALA A 97 -5.10 20.09 -6.05
N THR A 98 -5.24 20.16 -7.38
CA THR A 98 -6.00 19.18 -8.17
C THR A 98 -5.15 18.72 -9.34
N THR A 99 -5.48 17.54 -9.88
CA THR A 99 -4.84 17.01 -11.09
C THR A 99 -5.88 16.30 -11.94
N ILE A 100 -5.63 16.24 -13.25
CA ILE A 100 -6.39 15.37 -14.16
C ILE A 100 -5.65 14.02 -14.22
N GLY A 101 -6.35 12.94 -13.90
CA GLY A 101 -5.80 11.58 -13.85
C GLY A 101 -5.50 11.10 -12.43
N PRO A 102 -4.67 10.04 -12.26
CA PRO A 102 -4.38 9.45 -10.96
C PRO A 102 -3.76 10.46 -9.99
N PHE A 103 -4.34 10.59 -8.80
CA PHE A 103 -3.87 11.46 -7.71
C PHE A 103 -3.04 10.68 -6.68
N GLY A 104 -3.45 9.44 -6.37
CA GLY A 104 -2.75 8.54 -5.44
C GLY A 104 -2.12 7.36 -6.17
N ALA A 105 -0.87 7.02 -5.83
CA ALA A 105 -0.23 5.81 -6.37
C ALA A 105 -0.87 4.57 -5.75
N SER A 106 -1.07 3.52 -6.54
CA SER A 106 -1.47 2.21 -6.02
C SER A 106 -0.45 1.69 -5.02
N VAL A 107 -0.94 0.94 -4.02
CA VAL A 107 -0.12 0.28 -3.02
C VAL A 107 -0.25 -1.22 -3.19
N GLY A 108 0.83 -1.86 -3.63
CA GLY A 108 0.97 -3.31 -3.54
C GLY A 108 1.87 -3.70 -2.38
N SER A 109 1.60 -4.85 -1.74
CA SER A 109 2.52 -5.51 -0.83
C SER A 109 2.94 -6.87 -1.37
N PHE A 110 4.14 -7.32 -1.02
CA PHE A 110 4.60 -8.67 -1.34
C PHE A 110 5.34 -9.28 -0.16
N LYS A 111 5.20 -10.60 -0.02
CA LYS A 111 6.02 -11.42 0.86
C LYS A 111 6.55 -12.63 0.08
N ILE A 112 7.82 -12.93 0.24
CA ILE A 112 8.51 -14.04 -0.40
C ILE A 112 9.16 -14.88 0.71
N ARG A 113 8.92 -16.19 0.66
CA ARG A 113 9.68 -17.17 1.43
C ARG A 113 10.68 -17.85 0.48
N ILE A 114 11.90 -18.02 0.95
CA ILE A 114 12.98 -18.68 0.23
C ILE A 114 13.35 -19.92 1.04
N ASP A 115 13.08 -21.10 0.50
CA ASP A 115 13.44 -22.36 1.11
C ASP A 115 14.81 -22.81 0.59
N GLY A 116 15.71 -23.06 1.52
CA GLY A 116 17.06 -23.54 1.28
C GLY A 116 17.28 -24.89 1.97
N LYS A 117 18.52 -25.13 2.39
CA LYS A 117 18.88 -26.34 3.14
C LYS A 117 19.89 -25.97 4.21
N GLY A 118 19.49 -26.18 5.46
CA GLY A 118 20.34 -25.85 6.60
C GLY A 118 21.60 -26.71 6.65
N ALA A 119 22.70 -26.11 7.10
CA ALA A 119 24.00 -26.75 7.21
C ALA A 119 24.86 -26.07 8.28
N HIS A 120 25.95 -26.72 8.67
CA HIS A 120 26.97 -26.08 9.51
C HIS A 120 27.66 -24.98 8.70
N GLY A 121 27.94 -23.82 9.29
CA GLY A 121 28.53 -22.68 8.59
C GLY A 121 29.93 -22.93 8.02
N ALA A 122 30.62 -23.98 8.48
CA ALA A 122 31.90 -24.45 7.92
C ALA A 122 31.75 -25.53 6.83
N GLU A 123 30.52 -25.98 6.54
CA GLU A 123 30.22 -27.03 5.56
C GLU A 123 29.16 -26.54 4.55
N PRO A 124 29.42 -25.44 3.82
CA PRO A 124 28.41 -24.82 2.95
C PRO A 124 27.99 -25.71 1.77
N GLN A 125 28.87 -26.61 1.31
CA GLN A 125 28.55 -27.55 0.23
C GLN A 125 27.40 -28.53 0.58
N ASP A 126 27.11 -28.71 1.87
CA ASP A 126 26.05 -29.60 2.33
C ASP A 126 24.69 -28.90 2.41
N GLY A 127 24.64 -27.58 2.20
CA GLY A 127 23.45 -26.74 2.30
C GLY A 127 23.13 -25.93 1.04
N ILE A 128 22.07 -25.14 1.15
CA ILE A 128 21.68 -24.10 0.20
C ILE A 128 21.38 -22.88 1.06
N ASP A 129 22.18 -21.82 0.91
CA ASP A 129 22.12 -20.66 1.80
C ASP A 129 21.03 -19.66 1.36
N PRO A 130 19.89 -19.59 2.06
CA PRO A 130 18.79 -18.71 1.66
C PRO A 130 19.07 -17.23 1.95
N LEU A 131 20.09 -16.88 2.75
CA LEU A 131 20.53 -15.48 2.93
C LEU A 131 21.21 -14.97 1.66
N VAL A 132 22.10 -15.78 1.07
CA VAL A 132 22.77 -15.45 -0.20
C VAL A 132 21.75 -15.34 -1.32
N VAL A 133 20.80 -16.28 -1.39
CA VAL A 133 19.70 -16.23 -2.37
C VAL A 133 18.86 -14.96 -2.18
N GLY A 134 18.44 -14.66 -0.94
CA GLY A 134 17.63 -13.48 -0.63
C GLY A 134 18.31 -12.16 -0.97
N ALA A 135 19.62 -12.04 -0.74
CA ALA A 135 20.40 -10.87 -1.12
C ALA A 135 20.42 -10.68 -2.66
N ASN A 136 20.58 -11.77 -3.42
CA ASN A 136 20.58 -11.70 -4.87
C ASN A 136 19.19 -11.39 -5.44
N ILE A 137 18.12 -11.92 -4.82
CA ILE A 137 16.74 -11.52 -5.14
C ILE A 137 16.56 -10.03 -4.91
N LEU A 138 16.94 -9.51 -3.74
CA LEU A 138 16.83 -8.08 -3.41
C LEU A 138 17.46 -7.19 -4.48
N LEU A 139 18.70 -7.50 -4.87
CA LEU A 139 19.42 -6.77 -5.91
C LEU A 139 18.73 -6.89 -7.27
N ALA A 140 18.30 -8.09 -7.64
CA ALA A 140 17.61 -8.34 -8.92
C ALA A 140 16.26 -7.60 -9.00
N LEU A 141 15.52 -7.48 -7.89
CA LEU A 141 14.25 -6.72 -7.86
C LEU A 141 14.44 -5.25 -8.26
N GLN A 142 15.61 -4.66 -8.04
CA GLN A 142 15.90 -3.28 -8.45
C GLN A 142 15.91 -3.11 -9.98
N THR A 143 16.07 -4.22 -10.73
CA THR A 143 16.00 -4.22 -12.20
C THR A 143 14.60 -4.02 -12.74
N ILE A 144 13.55 -4.26 -11.93
CA ILE A 144 12.16 -4.08 -12.37
C ILE A 144 11.93 -2.63 -12.77
N VAL A 145 12.20 -1.69 -11.86
CA VAL A 145 12.02 -0.25 -12.15
C VAL A 145 13.06 0.20 -13.17
N SER A 146 14.33 -0.16 -12.98
CA SER A 146 15.39 0.39 -13.81
C SER A 146 15.39 -0.12 -15.25
N ARG A 147 14.94 -1.36 -15.53
CA ARG A 147 15.04 -2.02 -16.85
C ARG A 147 13.71 -2.49 -17.45
N ASN A 148 12.63 -2.62 -16.68
CA ASN A 148 11.33 -3.06 -17.22
C ASN A 148 10.28 -1.96 -17.32
N VAL A 149 10.35 -0.91 -16.49
CA VAL A 149 9.40 0.21 -16.53
C VAL A 149 9.86 1.28 -17.52
N HIS A 150 8.93 1.82 -18.32
CA HIS A 150 9.27 2.90 -19.25
C HIS A 150 9.77 4.12 -18.47
N PRO A 151 10.84 4.83 -18.89
CA PRO A 151 11.39 6.00 -18.19
C PRO A 151 10.42 7.19 -17.96
N ARG A 152 9.21 7.13 -18.51
CA ARG A 152 8.14 8.13 -18.36
C ARG A 152 7.01 7.68 -17.43
N GLN A 153 7.10 6.47 -16.91
CA GLN A 153 6.15 5.89 -15.97
C GLN A 153 6.80 5.85 -14.59
N CYS A 154 6.00 6.14 -13.56
CA CYS A 154 6.47 6.12 -12.18
C CYS A 154 6.25 4.73 -11.57
N ALA A 155 7.30 4.19 -10.96
CA ALA A 155 7.26 2.94 -10.23
C ALA A 155 8.26 2.93 -9.08
N VAL A 156 7.88 2.32 -7.96
CA VAL A 156 8.76 2.04 -6.83
C VAL A 156 8.59 0.57 -6.44
N VAL A 157 9.72 -0.10 -6.18
CA VAL A 157 9.76 -1.42 -5.55
C VAL A 157 10.69 -1.30 -4.35
N THR A 158 10.13 -1.43 -3.15
CA THR A 158 10.89 -1.32 -1.90
C THR A 158 10.86 -2.66 -1.19
N VAL A 159 12.02 -3.24 -0.92
CA VAL A 159 12.16 -4.34 0.05
C VAL A 159 12.29 -3.70 1.43
N GLY A 160 11.29 -3.91 2.29
CA GLY A 160 11.25 -3.30 3.62
C GLY A 160 11.96 -4.13 4.68
N TRP A 161 12.08 -5.44 4.48
CA TRP A 161 12.73 -6.34 5.42
C TRP A 161 13.21 -7.63 4.74
N LEU A 162 14.25 -8.24 5.31
CA LEU A 162 14.82 -9.54 4.96
C LEU A 162 15.31 -10.19 6.26
N ASN A 163 14.80 -11.37 6.60
CA ASN A 163 15.08 -12.06 7.86
C ASN A 163 15.45 -13.53 7.60
N ALA A 164 16.52 -14.01 8.22
CA ALA A 164 16.86 -15.43 8.28
C ALA A 164 17.90 -15.72 9.38
N GLY A 165 17.87 -16.94 9.93
CA GLY A 165 18.87 -17.41 10.88
C GLY A 165 18.82 -16.74 12.26
N LYS A 166 19.62 -17.30 13.18
CA LYS A 166 19.77 -16.82 14.56
C LYS A 166 21.21 -16.95 15.10
N ALA A 167 22.00 -17.88 14.55
CA ALA A 167 23.36 -18.17 14.98
C ALA A 167 24.35 -17.93 13.83
N GLY A 168 25.52 -17.36 14.13
CA GLY A 168 26.51 -16.98 13.12
C GLY A 168 27.26 -18.15 12.47
N ASN A 169 27.12 -19.38 12.99
CA ASN A 169 27.78 -20.58 12.50
C ASN A 169 26.81 -21.60 11.90
N VAL A 170 25.60 -21.20 11.54
CA VAL A 170 24.56 -22.08 10.99
C VAL A 170 23.94 -21.44 9.75
N ILE A 171 23.91 -22.17 8.65
CA ILE A 171 23.11 -21.83 7.47
C ILE A 171 21.64 -22.15 7.79
N PRO A 172 20.71 -21.18 7.74
CA PRO A 172 19.32 -21.44 8.07
C PRO A 172 18.59 -22.25 6.99
N PRO A 173 17.52 -22.97 7.32
CA PRO A 173 16.73 -23.72 6.35
C PRO A 173 15.88 -22.84 5.42
N PHE A 174 15.60 -21.59 5.80
CA PHE A 174 14.84 -20.65 4.99
C PHE A 174 15.17 -19.19 5.33
N ALA A 175 14.81 -18.29 4.42
CA ALA A 175 14.75 -16.85 4.62
C ALA A 175 13.36 -16.33 4.23
N GLU A 176 12.95 -15.20 4.79
CA GLU A 176 11.76 -14.49 4.35
C GLU A 176 12.10 -13.03 4.07
N MET A 177 11.42 -12.44 3.09
CA MET A 177 11.50 -11.02 2.80
C MET A 177 10.15 -10.47 2.39
N GLY A 178 10.00 -9.15 2.50
CA GLY A 178 8.78 -8.50 2.07
C GLY A 178 8.95 -7.01 1.88
N GLY A 179 7.94 -6.41 1.28
CA GLY A 179 8.06 -5.04 0.83
C GLY A 179 6.78 -4.50 0.21
N THR A 180 6.92 -3.34 -0.40
CA THR A 180 5.81 -2.64 -1.05
C THR A 180 6.18 -2.16 -2.45
N THR A 181 5.15 -1.98 -3.27
CA THR A 181 5.26 -1.43 -4.61
C THR A 181 4.35 -0.21 -4.74
N ARG A 182 4.77 0.77 -5.56
CA ARG A 182 3.98 1.98 -5.86
C ARG A 182 3.97 2.26 -7.35
N THR A 183 2.81 2.57 -7.91
CA THR A 183 2.70 3.10 -9.29
C THR A 183 1.32 3.71 -9.53
N PHE A 184 1.20 4.65 -10.47
CA PHE A 184 -0.08 5.22 -10.90
C PHE A 184 -0.73 4.42 -12.04
N ASP A 185 0.03 3.57 -12.74
CA ASP A 185 -0.42 2.91 -13.96
C ASP A 185 -0.78 1.42 -13.67
N PRO A 186 -2.04 0.99 -13.92
CA PRO A 186 -2.45 -0.40 -13.70
C PRO A 186 -1.67 -1.44 -14.52
N ILE A 187 -1.17 -1.06 -15.71
CA ILE A 187 -0.35 -1.94 -16.55
C ILE A 187 1.02 -2.12 -15.91
N VAL A 188 1.63 -1.02 -15.46
CA VAL A 188 2.93 -1.05 -14.75
C VAL A 188 2.80 -1.83 -13.44
N ARG A 189 1.69 -1.70 -12.72
CA ARG A 189 1.42 -2.51 -11.53
C ARG A 189 1.45 -3.99 -11.85
N ASN A 190 0.67 -4.43 -12.84
CA ASN A 190 0.59 -5.85 -13.20
C ASN A 190 1.97 -6.38 -13.63
N LEU A 191 2.75 -5.56 -14.34
CA LEU A 191 4.14 -5.86 -14.68
C LEU A 191 4.99 -6.05 -13.43
N ILE A 192 4.96 -5.11 -12.48
CA ILE A 192 5.76 -5.20 -11.24
C ILE A 192 5.38 -6.48 -10.47
N GLU A 193 4.08 -6.73 -10.27
CA GLU A 193 3.61 -7.92 -9.55
C GLU A 193 4.13 -9.21 -10.18
N ALA A 194 3.98 -9.36 -11.50
CA ALA A 194 4.48 -10.54 -12.21
C ALA A 194 6.01 -10.68 -12.10
N ARG A 195 6.75 -9.56 -12.23
CA ARG A 195 8.21 -9.56 -12.23
C ARG A 195 8.81 -9.85 -10.86
N VAL A 196 8.19 -9.37 -9.77
CA VAL A 196 8.67 -9.65 -8.40
C VAL A 196 8.76 -11.15 -8.16
N PHE A 197 7.69 -11.90 -8.44
CA PHE A 197 7.69 -13.34 -8.19
C PHE A 197 8.50 -14.12 -9.22
N ALA A 198 8.46 -13.73 -10.51
CA ALA A 198 9.27 -14.40 -11.53
C ALA A 198 10.77 -14.28 -11.26
N ILE A 199 11.24 -13.11 -10.82
CA ILE A 199 12.64 -12.91 -10.44
C ILE A 199 12.98 -13.74 -9.21
N ALA A 200 12.14 -13.71 -8.17
CA ALA A 200 12.38 -14.48 -6.95
C ALA A 200 12.51 -15.98 -7.23
N GLU A 201 11.59 -16.53 -8.04
CA GLU A 201 11.59 -17.94 -8.43
C GLU A 201 12.85 -18.32 -9.20
N LYS A 202 13.19 -17.55 -10.25
CA LYS A 202 14.34 -17.89 -11.11
C LYS A 202 15.68 -17.66 -10.46
N VAL A 203 15.79 -16.68 -9.57
CA VAL A 203 17.01 -16.52 -8.76
C VAL A 203 17.12 -17.65 -7.75
N ALA A 204 16.05 -18.04 -7.05
CA ALA A 204 16.13 -19.18 -6.12
C ALA A 204 16.52 -20.48 -6.83
N GLU A 205 15.88 -20.76 -7.98
CA GLU A 205 16.18 -21.92 -8.83
C GLU A 205 17.66 -21.97 -9.25
N ALA A 206 18.23 -20.83 -9.65
CA ALA A 206 19.64 -20.73 -10.07
C ALA A 206 20.64 -21.11 -8.96
N TYR A 207 20.24 -21.00 -7.69
CA TYR A 207 21.05 -21.36 -6.53
C TYR A 207 20.67 -22.74 -5.95
N GLY A 208 19.78 -23.48 -6.62
CA GLY A 208 19.31 -24.79 -6.19
C GLY A 208 18.29 -24.78 -5.05
N GLY A 209 17.73 -23.61 -4.71
CA GLY A 209 16.67 -23.46 -3.72
C GLY A 209 15.28 -23.27 -4.36
N GLU A 210 14.27 -23.13 -3.52
CA GLU A 210 12.89 -22.84 -3.94
C GLU A 210 12.43 -21.50 -3.36
N SER A 211 11.53 -20.80 -4.05
CA SER A 211 10.87 -19.61 -3.49
C SER A 211 9.37 -19.72 -3.64
N HIS A 212 8.65 -19.26 -2.63
CA HIS A 212 7.20 -19.30 -2.59
C HIS A 212 6.64 -17.89 -2.36
N ARG A 213 5.63 -17.55 -3.16
CA ARG A 213 4.78 -16.38 -2.92
C ARG A 213 3.98 -16.59 -1.64
N GLN A 214 4.05 -15.63 -0.73
CA GLN A 214 3.14 -15.54 0.40
C GLN A 214 2.31 -14.25 0.29
N LEU A 215 1.01 -14.39 0.49
CA LEU A 215 -0.05 -13.36 0.62
C LEU A 215 0.27 -11.97 0.03
N GLN A 216 -0.48 -11.57 -1.00
CA GLN A 216 -0.42 -10.21 -1.56
C GLN A 216 -1.71 -9.46 -1.22
N ALA A 217 -1.58 -8.35 -0.48
CA ALA A 217 -2.66 -7.38 -0.32
C ALA A 217 -2.44 -6.23 -1.30
N TYR A 218 -3.52 -5.75 -1.92
CA TYR A 218 -3.44 -4.72 -2.95
C TYR A 218 -4.52 -3.67 -2.77
N VAL A 219 -4.12 -2.39 -2.84
CA VAL A 219 -4.99 -1.22 -2.85
C VAL A 219 -4.84 -0.50 -4.21
N PRO A 220 -5.94 -0.28 -4.95
CA PRO A 220 -5.91 0.41 -6.26
C PRO A 220 -5.38 1.84 -6.18
N ALA A 221 -4.85 2.34 -7.31
CA ALA A 221 -4.49 3.76 -7.43
C ALA A 221 -5.76 4.63 -7.37
N THR A 222 -5.68 5.75 -6.68
CA THR A 222 -6.80 6.68 -6.49
C THR A 222 -6.82 7.71 -7.63
N GLY A 223 -7.93 7.85 -8.36
CA GLY A 223 -8.05 8.82 -9.46
C GLY A 223 -9.48 8.95 -10.00
N GLN A 224 -9.84 10.17 -10.43
CA GLN A 224 -11.16 10.54 -10.97
C GLN A 224 -11.43 9.95 -12.38
N SER A 225 -12.71 9.91 -12.75
CA SER A 225 -13.27 9.25 -13.92
C SER A 225 -12.70 9.71 -15.28
N ARG A 226 -12.93 8.85 -16.27
CA ARG A 226 -12.64 9.05 -17.68
C ARG A 226 -13.38 10.28 -18.22
N SER A 227 -12.70 11.06 -19.05
CA SER A 227 -13.34 11.95 -20.04
C SER A 227 -14.33 11.19 -20.91
#